data_AF-A0A4S5ETV1-F1
#
_entry.id   AF-A0A4S5ETV1-F1
#
_cell.length_a   1.000
_cell.length_b   1.000
_cell.length_c   1.000
_cell.angle_alpha   90.00
_cell.angle_beta   90.00
_cell.angle_gamma   90.00
#
_symmetry.space_group_name_H-M   'P 1'
#
loop_
_entity.id
_entity.type
_entity.pdbx_description
1 polymer ?
#
loop_
_entity_poly.entity_id
_entity_poly.type
_entity_poly.pdbx_seq_one_letter_code
_entity_poly.pdbx_strand_id
1 'polypeptide(L)'
;TELSAAATEEGLRRSVTALAVERVLCDHDVDDRYVDEQMSRVQELHVTRRITDLKSRVQRLNPVADAEAFNRVYGELIALEQHKHQLRERGVGAA
;
A
#
# COMPACT_ATOMS: atom_id res chain seq x y z
N THR A 1 -18.53 -13.08 -10.01
CA THR A 1 -18.93 -13.66 -11.32
C THR A 1 -18.56 -12.74 -12.47
N GLU A 2 -18.82 -11.43 -12.42
CA GLU A 2 -18.37 -10.48 -13.45
C GLU A 2 -16.84 -10.33 -13.51
N LEU A 3 -16.15 -10.28 -12.35
CA LEU A 3 -14.68 -10.20 -12.28
C LEU A 3 -13.99 -11.42 -12.93
N SER A 4 -14.64 -12.59 -12.88
CA SER A 4 -14.15 -13.83 -13.50
C SER A 4 -14.42 -13.83 -15.01
N ALA A 5 -15.53 -13.23 -15.46
CA ALA A 5 -15.82 -13.06 -16.89
C ALA A 5 -14.86 -12.06 -17.57
N ALA A 6 -14.33 -11.09 -16.83
CA ALA A 6 -13.31 -10.16 -17.31
C ALA A 6 -11.89 -10.78 -17.42
N ALA A 7 -11.66 -11.94 -16.79
CA ALA A 7 -10.39 -12.65 -16.86
C ALA A 7 -10.30 -13.47 -18.15
N THR A 8 -9.55 -12.97 -19.13
CA THR A 8 -9.38 -13.62 -20.45
C THR A 8 -8.50 -14.87 -20.41
N GLU A 9 -7.62 -14.95 -19.41
CA GLU A 9 -6.71 -16.08 -19.17
C GLU A 9 -7.36 -17.11 -18.25
N GLU A 10 -7.36 -18.38 -18.65
CA GLU A 10 -7.97 -19.48 -17.87
C GLU A 10 -7.34 -19.61 -16.46
N GLY A 11 -6.02 -19.41 -16.37
CA GLY A 11 -5.32 -19.41 -15.09
C GLY A 11 -5.84 -18.33 -14.14
N LEU A 12 -6.01 -17.11 -14.65
CA LEU A 12 -6.53 -15.98 -13.87
C LEU A 12 -7.98 -16.23 -13.44
N ARG A 13 -8.80 -16.78 -14.32
CA ARG A 13 -10.20 -17.11 -14.04
C ARG A 13 -10.33 -18.13 -12.90
N ARG A 14 -9.46 -19.15 -12.88
CA ARG A 14 -9.37 -20.13 -11.77
C ARG A 14 -8.93 -19.47 -10.47
N SER A 15 -7.90 -18.62 -10.50
CA SER A 15 -7.42 -17.91 -9.30
C SER A 15 -8.50 -16.99 -8.71
N VAL A 16 -9.20 -16.21 -9.53
CA VAL A 16 -10.29 -15.34 -9.07
C VAL A 16 -11.42 -16.16 -8.45
N THR A 17 -11.77 -17.29 -9.06
CA THR A 17 -12.83 -18.16 -8.54
C THR A 17 -12.43 -18.80 -7.21
N ALA A 18 -11.17 -19.23 -7.07
CA ALA A 18 -10.65 -19.80 -5.83
C ALA A 18 -10.64 -18.77 -4.69
N LEU A 19 -10.14 -17.55 -4.93
CA LEU A 19 -10.12 -16.48 -3.94
C LEU A 19 -11.53 -16.02 -3.53
N ALA A 20 -12.50 -16.07 -4.46
CA ALA A 20 -13.88 -15.65 -4.18
C ALA A 20 -14.63 -16.56 -3.20
N VAL A 21 -14.17 -17.81 -3.03
CA VAL A 21 -14.78 -18.80 -2.12
C VAL A 21 -13.89 -19.14 -0.93
N GLU A 22 -12.68 -18.58 -0.89
CA GLU A 22 -11.76 -18.78 0.22
C GLU A 22 -12.36 -18.16 1.49
N ARG A 23 -12.27 -18.89 2.61
CA ARG A 23 -12.71 -18.36 3.90
C ARG A 23 -11.81 -17.20 4.29
N VAL A 24 -12.42 -16.07 4.63
CA VAL A 24 -11.69 -14.90 5.13
C VAL A 24 -11.03 -15.28 6.47
N LEU A 25 -9.77 -14.90 6.62
CA LEU A 25 -8.97 -15.17 7.82
C LEU A 25 -9.35 -14.19 8.93
N CYS A 26 -10.54 -14.38 9.48
CA CYS A 26 -11.12 -13.57 10.52
C CYS A 26 -12.02 -14.44 11.41
N ASP A 27 -11.92 -14.29 12.73
CA ASP A 27 -12.73 -15.02 13.70
C ASP A 27 -14.11 -14.36 13.96
N HIS A 28 -14.35 -13.21 13.34
CA HIS A 28 -15.62 -12.47 13.40
C HIS A 28 -16.19 -12.27 11.99
N ASP A 29 -17.42 -11.76 11.92
CA ASP A 29 -18.03 -11.38 10.64
C ASP A 29 -17.20 -10.30 9.96
N VAL A 30 -17.04 -10.41 8.64
CA VAL A 30 -16.30 -9.43 7.86
C VAL A 30 -17.04 -8.09 7.94
N ASP A 31 -16.40 -7.11 8.55
CA ASP A 31 -16.89 -5.75 8.72
C ASP A 31 -16.00 -4.74 7.98
N ASP A 32 -16.46 -3.50 7.90
CA ASP A 32 -15.71 -2.41 7.24
C ASP A 32 -14.33 -2.19 7.87
N ARG A 33 -14.20 -2.48 9.17
CA ARG A 33 -12.93 -2.36 9.89
C ARG A 33 -11.92 -3.39 9.40
N TYR A 34 -12.31 -4.66 9.28
CA TYR A 34 -11.44 -5.70 8.73
C TYR A 34 -10.96 -5.34 7.33
N VAL A 35 -11.87 -4.83 6.49
CA VAL A 35 -11.51 -4.40 5.12
C VAL A 35 -10.53 -3.23 5.16
N ASP A 36 -10.77 -2.21 5.99
CA ASP A 36 -9.86 -1.05 6.12
C ASP A 36 -8.47 -1.47 6.62
N GLU A 37 -8.39 -2.43 7.55
CA GLU A 37 -7.13 -2.99 8.04
C GLU A 37 -6.35 -3.70 6.93
N GLN A 38 -6.99 -4.60 6.18
CA GLN A 38 -6.34 -5.31 5.08
C GLN A 38 -5.89 -4.34 3.98
N MET A 39 -6.75 -3.40 3.60
CA MET A 39 -6.43 -2.41 2.58
C MET A 39 -5.31 -1.46 3.03
N SER A 40 -5.29 -1.06 4.30
CA SER A 40 -4.22 -0.22 4.87
C SER A 40 -2.87 -0.91 4.80
N ARG A 41 -2.79 -2.22 5.04
CA ARG A 41 -1.55 -3.01 4.90
C ARG A 41 -1.06 -3.08 3.47
N VAL A 42 -1.96 -3.29 2.50
CA VAL A 42 -1.61 -3.28 1.07
C VAL A 42 -1.08 -1.90 0.66
N GLN A 43 -1.73 -0.84 1.11
CA GLN A 43 -1.30 0.54 0.85
C GLN A 43 0.05 0.86 1.52
N GLU A 44 0.29 0.42 2.76
CA GLU A 44 1.57 0.61 3.48
C GLU A 44 2.74 0.02 2.68
N LEU A 45 2.54 -1.15 2.07
CA LEU A 45 3.55 -1.80 1.23
C LEU A 45 3.86 -0.97 -0.03
N HIS A 46 2.84 -0.39 -0.67
CA HIS A 46 3.02 0.51 -1.81
C HIS A 46 3.79 1.78 -1.41
N VAL A 47 3.40 2.42 -0.30
CA VAL A 47 4.05 3.63 0.21
C VAL A 47 5.51 3.35 0.58
N THR A 48 5.80 2.20 1.19
CA THR A 48 7.17 1.79 1.53
C THR A 48 8.09 1.71 0.31
N ARG A 49 7.58 1.22 -0.84
CA ARG A 49 8.35 1.21 -2.10
C ARG A 49 8.66 2.62 -2.58
N ARG A 50 7.64 3.50 -2.58
CA ARG A 50 7.82 4.92 -2.97
C ARG A 50 8.81 5.66 -2.08
N ILE A 51 8.78 5.41 -0.77
CA ILE A 51 9.75 5.96 0.20
C ILE A 51 11.17 5.55 -0.17
N THR A 52 11.40 4.27 -0.50
CA THR A 52 12.72 3.78 -0.92
C THR A 52 13.22 4.51 -2.16
N ASP A 53 12.36 4.71 -3.16
CA ASP A 53 12.70 5.43 -4.38
C ASP A 53 13.04 6.90 -4.10
N LEU A 54 12.24 7.58 -3.26
CA LEU A 54 12.50 8.97 -2.88
C LEU A 54 13.78 9.11 -2.04
N LYS A 55 14.04 8.22 -1.08
CA LYS A 55 15.29 8.21 -0.32
C LYS A 55 16.50 8.10 -1.23
N SER A 56 16.44 7.20 -2.23
CA SER A 56 17.50 7.06 -3.23
C SER A 56 17.71 8.34 -4.06
N ARG A 57 16.65 9.10 -4.34
CA ARG A 57 16.75 10.39 -5.04
C ARG A 57 17.34 11.49 -4.15
N VAL A 58 16.89 11.61 -2.90
CA VAL A 58 17.41 12.58 -1.93
C VAL A 58 18.91 12.39 -1.71
N GLN A 59 19.36 11.14 -1.55
CA GLN A 59 20.78 10.81 -1.33
C GLN A 59 21.71 11.21 -2.48
N ARG A 60 21.16 11.47 -3.68
CA ARG A 60 21.92 11.88 -4.87
C ARG A 60 21.91 13.39 -5.12
N LEU A 61 21.07 14.15 -4.41
CA LEU A 61 20.99 15.60 -4.52
C LEU A 61 21.93 16.26 -3.53
N ASN A 62 22.61 17.34 -3.95
CA ASN A 62 23.41 18.14 -3.04
C ASN A 62 22.51 19.17 -2.33
N PRO A 63 22.45 19.19 -0.98
CA PRO A 63 21.55 20.07 -0.25
C PRO A 63 21.91 21.57 -0.35
N VAL A 64 23.12 21.91 -0.79
CA VAL A 64 23.60 23.29 -0.94
C VAL A 64 23.51 23.74 -2.40
N ALA A 65 24.01 22.94 -3.33
CA ALA A 65 24.00 23.28 -4.75
C ALA A 65 22.59 23.17 -5.37
N ASP A 66 21.78 22.20 -4.93
CA ASP A 66 20.45 21.89 -5.45
C ASP A 66 19.34 22.11 -4.40
N ALA A 67 19.47 23.15 -3.57
CA ALA A 67 18.66 23.34 -2.37
C ALA A 67 17.13 23.27 -2.61
N GLU A 68 16.63 23.89 -3.68
CA GLU A 68 15.20 23.86 -4.02
C GLU A 68 14.72 22.44 -4.38
N ALA A 69 15.48 21.75 -5.24
CA ALA A 69 15.17 20.40 -5.66
C ALA A 69 15.25 19.42 -4.47
N PHE A 70 16.27 19.57 -3.62
CA PHE A 70 16.43 18.81 -2.39
C PHE A 70 15.22 19.00 -1.47
N ASN A 71 14.86 20.25 -1.13
CA ASN A 71 13.77 20.55 -0.21
C ASN A 71 12.43 20.02 -0.69
N ARG A 72 12.16 20.10 -2.00
CA ARG A 72 10.93 19.54 -2.60
C ARG A 72 10.84 18.02 -2.43
N VAL A 73 11.89 17.29 -2.82
CA VAL A 73 11.89 15.82 -2.73
C VAL A 73 11.90 15.36 -1.27
N TYR A 74 12.62 16.07 -0.41
CA TYR A 74 12.64 15.80 1.04
C TYR A 74 11.27 16.05 1.68
N GLY A 75 10.56 17.12 1.29
CA GLY A 75 9.19 17.38 1.73
C GLY A 75 8.21 16.27 1.32
N GLU A 76 8.29 15.79 0.07
CA GLU A 76 7.50 14.65 -0.40
C GLU A 76 7.81 13.38 0.41
N LEU A 77 9.09 13.13 0.68
CA LEU A 77 9.52 12.00 1.50
C LEU A 77 8.90 12.06 2.91
N ILE A 78 8.95 13.21 3.59
CA ILE A 78 8.37 13.37 4.93
C ILE A 78 6.85 13.16 4.90
N ALA A 79 6.15 13.70 3.89
CA ALA A 79 4.71 13.49 3.75
C ALA A 79 4.36 12.00 3.57
N LEU A 80 5.15 11.25 2.79
CA LEU A 80 4.93 9.80 2.64
C LEU A 80 5.27 9.01 3.90
N GLU A 81 6.28 9.39 4.67
CA GLU A 81 6.58 8.75 5.96
C GLU A 81 5.45 8.97 6.97
N GLN A 82 4.85 10.17 7.02
CA GLN A 82 3.67 10.44 7.84
C GLN A 82 2.46 9.63 7.39
N HIS A 83 2.22 9.56 6.08
CA HIS A 83 1.12 8.76 5.53
C HIS A 83 1.31 7.27 5.83
N LYS A 84 2.54 6.74 5.69
CA LYS A 84 2.86 5.36 6.08
C LYS A 84 2.53 5.09 7.54
N HIS A 85 2.87 6.02 8.44
CA HIS A 85 2.56 5.89 9.86
C HIS A 85 1.05 5.78 10.11
N GLN A 86 0.25 6.65 9.50
CA GLN A 86 -1.22 6.62 9.60
C GLN A 86 -1.81 5.30 9.06
N LEU A 87 -1.31 4.82 7.91
CA LEU A 87 -1.72 3.53 7.36
C LEU A 87 -1.38 2.38 8.29
N ARG A 88 -0.22 2.43 8.93
CA ARG A 88 0.18 1.41 9.90
C ARG A 88 -0.73 1.42 11.13
N GLU A 89 -1.07 2.59 11.66
CA GLU A 89 -2.01 2.72 12.78
C GLU A 89 -3.39 2.12 12.43
N ARG A 90 -3.88 2.38 11.21
CA ARG A 90 -5.14 1.79 10.71
C ARG A 90 -5.03 0.29 10.46
N GLY A 91 -3.91 -0.19 9.92
CA GLY A 91 -3.67 -1.61 9.61
C GLY A 91 -3.34 -2.49 10.83
N VAL A 92 -3.05 -1.88 11.98
CA VAL A 92 -2.78 -2.54 13.27
C VAL A 92 -4.04 -2.55 14.16
N GLY A 93 -5.21 -2.14 13.66
CA GLY A 93 -6.50 -2.10 14.37
C GLY A 93 -6.60 -3.18 15.46
N ALA A 94 -6.78 -2.71 16.70
CA ALA A 94 -6.51 -3.44 17.95
C ALA A 94 -6.92 -4.92 17.91
N ALA A 95 -5.93 -5.80 18.13
CA ALA A 95 -6.16 -7.19 18.48
C ALA A 95 -6.98 -7.32 19.77
#